data_AF-A0A945CEP1-F1
#
_entry.id   AF-A0A945CEP1-F1
#
_cell.length_a   1.000
_cell.length_b   1.000
_cell.length_c   1.000
_cell.angle_alpha   90.00
_cell.angle_beta   90.00
_cell.angle_gamma   90.00
#
_symmetry.space_group_name_H-M   'P 1'
#
loop_
_entity.id
_entity.type
_entity.pdbx_description
1 polymer ?
#
loop_
_entity_poly.entity_id
_entity_poly.type
_entity_poly.pdbx_seq_one_letter_code
_entity_poly.pdbx_strand_id
1 'polypeptide(L)'
;MDIDIGLTILFVLFICVLYGVYWYAKKHKKGNNLLPLRVSEDPYLQEVASFKEKIDKSVAAAVRQHEQELEHRYENDAAHLHRKERLSQFARISELDKALIIIWEEIEHYPIWLERDDSDKWNKLSLEAINSSNNEDSYSVEFLYDSQQLKITEKTQSKTGELNSILSLFENNIEVFAIECSINAIDEKTNHICQQICAFKERGNWPKTLLELYGQIRIEEGKSADEVKYFRANEFKSSFEG
;
A
#
# COMPACT_ATOMS: atom_id res chain seq x y z
N MET A 1 50.57 -22.83 -48.83
CA MET A 1 49.79 -21.89 -48.01
C MET A 1 49.98 -20.55 -48.68
N ASP A 2 49.11 -20.24 -49.64
CA ASP A 2 49.23 -19.04 -50.45
C ASP A 2 48.81 -17.83 -49.62
N ILE A 3 49.74 -16.90 -49.43
CA ILE A 3 49.46 -15.65 -48.75
C ILE A 3 48.54 -14.85 -49.68
N ASP A 4 47.30 -14.66 -49.25
CA ASP A 4 46.28 -13.95 -50.00
C ASP A 4 46.74 -12.49 -50.22
N ILE A 5 47.10 -12.21 -51.47
CA ILE A 5 47.62 -10.91 -51.91
C ILE A 5 46.58 -9.80 -51.66
N GLY A 6 45.28 -10.14 -51.68
CA GLY A 6 44.22 -9.20 -51.34
C GLY A 6 44.29 -8.73 -49.87
N LEU A 7 44.60 -9.64 -48.96
CA LEU A 7 44.68 -9.35 -47.52
C LEU A 7 45.89 -8.48 -47.18
N THR A 8 47.02 -8.70 -47.86
CA THR A 8 48.24 -7.91 -47.62
C THR A 8 48.10 -6.48 -48.14
N ILE A 9 47.45 -6.27 -49.29
CA ILE A 9 47.15 -4.93 -49.81
C ILE A 9 46.23 -4.16 -48.86
N LEU A 10 45.19 -4.82 -48.34
CA LEU A 10 44.24 -4.20 -47.41
C LEU A 10 44.91 -3.80 -46.10
N PHE A 11 45.83 -4.63 -45.59
CA PHE A 11 46.60 -4.35 -44.38
C PHE A 11 47.55 -3.16 -44.54
N VAL A 12 48.21 -3.04 -45.69
CA VAL A 12 49.10 -1.90 -45.98
C VAL A 12 48.30 -0.60 -46.10
N LEU A 13 47.14 -0.62 -46.77
CA LEU A 13 46.27 0.56 -46.84
C LEU A 13 45.77 1.00 -45.47
N PHE A 14 45.42 0.04 -44.61
CA PHE A 14 44.98 0.32 -43.24
C PHE A 14 46.09 1.00 -42.42
N ILE A 15 47.34 0.53 -42.52
CA ILE A 15 48.49 1.16 -41.87
C ILE A 15 48.72 2.58 -42.39
N CYS A 16 48.62 2.81 -43.70
CA CYS A 16 48.78 4.13 -44.29
C CYS A 16 47.71 5.13 -43.81
N VAL A 17 46.46 4.69 -43.68
CA VAL A 17 45.36 5.51 -43.13
C VAL A 17 45.63 5.84 -41.67
N LEU A 18 46.05 4.86 -40.85
CA LEU A 18 46.39 5.10 -39.44
C LEU A 18 47.53 6.11 -39.28
N TYR A 19 48.58 6.01 -40.11
CA TYR A 19 49.67 6.98 -40.11
C TYR A 19 49.20 8.37 -40.56
N GLY A 20 48.32 8.46 -41.56
CA GLY A 20 47.72 9.71 -42.00
C GLY A 20 46.90 10.39 -40.91
N VAL A 21 46.04 9.63 -40.22
CA VAL A 21 45.23 10.12 -39.10
C VAL A 21 46.11 10.55 -37.92
N TYR A 22 47.12 9.76 -37.57
CA TYR A 22 48.07 10.10 -36.51
C TYR A 22 48.85 11.38 -36.82
N TRP A 23 49.34 11.53 -38.06
CA TRP A 23 50.06 12.74 -38.48
C TRP A 23 49.14 13.97 -38.52
N TYR A 24 47.90 13.81 -39.00
CA TYR A 24 46.91 14.87 -39.00
C TYR A 24 46.56 15.33 -37.58
N ALA A 25 46.28 14.39 -36.67
CA ALA A 25 46.01 14.67 -35.26
C ALA A 25 47.22 15.34 -34.57
N LYS A 26 48.45 14.90 -34.86
CA LYS A 26 49.67 15.51 -34.31
C LYS A 26 49.91 16.92 -34.84
N LYS A 27 49.65 17.17 -36.13
CA LYS A 27 49.86 18.48 -36.76
C LYS A 27 48.79 19.51 -36.40
N HIS A 28 47.55 19.07 -36.15
CA HIS A 28 46.46 19.92 -35.68
C HIS A 28 46.40 20.08 -34.16
N LYS A 29 47.26 19.38 -33.40
CA LYS A 29 47.58 19.71 -32.00
C LYS A 29 48.53 20.92 -31.89
N LYS A 30 48.39 21.92 -32.78
CA LYS A 30 48.90 23.27 -32.50
C LYS A 30 47.97 23.84 -31.45
N GLY A 31 48.43 23.82 -30.21
CA GLY A 31 47.74 24.43 -29.09
C GLY A 31 47.29 25.84 -29.47
N ASN A 32 46.03 26.16 -29.14
CA ASN A 32 45.65 27.53 -28.92
C ASN A 32 46.60 28.07 -27.85
N ASN A 33 47.67 28.75 -28.26
CA ASN A 33 48.45 29.60 -27.37
C ASN A 33 47.61 30.85 -27.08
N LEU A 34 46.47 30.65 -26.42
CA LEU A 34 46.05 31.62 -25.44
C LEU A 34 47.17 31.57 -24.39
N LEU A 35 47.99 32.62 -24.35
CA LEU A 35 48.91 32.83 -23.24
C LEU A 35 48.12 32.50 -21.97
N PRO A 36 48.62 31.60 -21.10
CA PRO A 36 47.97 31.40 -19.82
C PRO A 36 47.95 32.78 -19.17
N LEU A 37 46.75 33.34 -18.97
CA LEU A 37 46.60 34.51 -18.12
C LEU A 37 47.36 34.15 -16.85
N ARG A 38 48.46 34.85 -16.57
CA ARG A 38 49.24 34.65 -15.36
C ARG A 38 48.40 35.19 -14.21
N VAL A 39 47.43 34.40 -13.79
CA VAL A 39 46.60 34.64 -12.60
C VAL A 39 47.51 34.89 -11.38
N SER A 40 48.76 34.41 -11.41
CA SER A 40 49.72 34.57 -10.32
C SER A 40 50.33 35.97 -10.15
N GLU A 41 50.20 36.88 -11.12
CA GLU A 41 50.85 38.20 -11.08
C GLU A 41 49.86 39.37 -10.86
N ASP A 42 48.55 39.13 -11.02
CA ASP A 42 47.50 40.14 -10.82
C ASP A 42 46.70 39.84 -9.53
N PRO A 43 46.80 40.70 -8.50
CA PRO A 43 46.10 40.52 -7.21
C PRO A 43 44.59 40.38 -7.35
N TYR A 44 43.98 41.09 -8.32
CA TYR A 44 42.55 41.03 -8.57
C TYR A 44 42.14 39.69 -9.18
N LEU A 45 42.92 39.15 -10.12
CA LEU A 45 42.66 37.83 -10.71
C LEU A 45 42.86 36.68 -9.71
N GLN A 46 43.82 36.81 -8.80
CA GLN A 46 44.02 35.90 -7.66
C GLN A 46 42.83 35.92 -6.70
N GLU A 47 42.33 37.10 -6.38
CA GLU A 47 41.16 37.27 -5.52
C GLU A 47 39.92 36.65 -6.17
N VAL A 48 39.64 36.95 -7.44
CA VAL A 48 38.53 36.36 -8.21
C VAL A 48 38.65 34.84 -8.31
N ALA A 49 39.85 34.30 -8.54
CA ALA A 49 40.08 32.84 -8.56
C ALA A 49 39.80 32.21 -7.19
N SER A 50 40.21 32.85 -6.10
CA SER A 50 39.95 32.38 -4.74
C SER A 50 38.47 32.43 -4.36
N PHE A 51 37.75 33.47 -4.80
CA PHE A 51 36.30 33.58 -4.64
C PHE A 51 35.56 32.51 -5.42
N LYS A 52 35.96 32.29 -6.67
CA LYS A 52 35.42 31.22 -7.50
C LYS A 52 35.63 29.86 -6.84
N GLU A 53 36.84 29.56 -6.34
CA GLU A 53 37.11 28.29 -5.67
C GLU A 53 36.27 28.10 -4.40
N LYS A 54 36.06 29.17 -3.62
CA LYS A 54 35.17 29.14 -2.45
C LYS A 54 33.71 28.91 -2.84
N ILE A 55 33.22 29.57 -3.89
CA ILE A 55 31.86 29.38 -4.41
C ILE A 55 31.70 27.97 -4.94
N ASP A 56 32.63 27.46 -5.76
CA ASP A 56 32.59 26.11 -6.32
C ASP A 56 32.59 25.06 -5.20
N LYS A 57 33.36 25.25 -4.12
CA LYS A 57 33.32 24.39 -2.93
C LYS A 57 31.97 24.45 -2.22
N SER A 58 31.39 25.64 -2.06
CA SER A 58 30.08 25.83 -1.43
C SER A 58 28.97 25.19 -2.25
N VAL A 59 29.00 25.34 -3.58
CA VAL A 59 28.05 24.72 -4.51
C VAL A 59 28.18 23.21 -4.45
N ALA A 60 29.40 22.67 -4.53
CA ALA A 60 29.61 21.23 -4.43
C ALA A 60 29.14 20.65 -3.09
N ALA A 61 29.34 21.36 -1.98
CA ALA A 61 28.85 20.96 -0.68
C ALA A 61 27.32 20.97 -0.61
N ALA A 62 26.67 22.02 -1.10
CA ALA A 62 25.21 22.13 -1.14
C ALA A 62 24.57 21.06 -2.04
N VAL A 63 25.18 20.76 -3.20
CA VAL A 63 24.72 19.69 -4.09
C VAL A 63 24.82 18.33 -3.40
N ARG A 64 25.94 18.01 -2.76
CA ARG A 64 26.08 16.74 -2.01
C ARG A 64 25.08 16.62 -0.85
N GLN A 65 24.83 17.71 -0.13
CA GLN A 65 23.84 17.71 0.94
C GLN A 65 22.44 17.43 0.40
N HIS A 66 22.09 18.01 -0.74
CA HIS A 66 20.81 17.77 -1.40
C HIS A 66 20.70 16.33 -1.95
N GLU A 67 21.76 15.80 -2.54
CA GLU A 67 21.83 14.39 -2.99
C GLU A 67 21.61 13.42 -1.82
N GLN A 68 22.28 13.64 -0.68
CA GLN A 68 22.10 12.84 0.53
C GLN A 68 20.68 12.94 1.09
N GLU A 69 20.07 14.12 1.05
CA GLU A 69 18.69 14.31 1.49
C GLU A 69 17.70 13.56 0.59
N LEU A 70 17.92 13.57 -0.73
CA LEU A 70 17.13 12.81 -1.68
C LEU A 70 17.29 11.29 -1.44
N GLU A 71 18.52 10.81 -1.29
CA GLU A 71 18.82 9.41 -1.01
C GLU A 71 18.09 8.93 0.26
N HIS A 72 18.18 9.70 1.34
CA HIS A 72 17.49 9.37 2.58
C HIS A 72 15.95 9.35 2.42
N ARG A 73 15.38 10.29 1.65
CA ARG A 73 13.93 10.29 1.35
C ARG A 73 13.52 9.04 0.58
N TYR A 74 14.27 8.68 -0.47
CA TYR A 74 13.99 7.46 -1.25
C TYR A 74 14.13 6.18 -0.42
N GLU A 75 15.13 6.08 0.45
CA GLU A 75 15.29 4.95 1.37
C GLU A 75 14.12 4.82 2.35
N ASN A 76 13.68 5.95 2.92
CA ASN A 76 12.53 5.97 3.81
C ASN A 76 11.24 5.56 3.09
N ASP A 77 11.03 6.03 1.86
CA ASP A 77 9.87 5.68 1.04
C ASP A 77 9.87 4.19 0.68
N ALA A 78 11.02 3.64 0.28
CA ALA A 78 11.16 2.22 0.00
C ALA A 78 10.89 1.35 1.24
N ALA A 79 11.42 1.73 2.41
CA ALA A 79 11.18 1.04 3.67
C ALA A 79 9.71 1.13 4.10
N HIS A 80 9.06 2.27 3.86
CA HIS A 80 7.64 2.48 4.15
C HIS A 80 6.75 1.62 3.24
N LEU A 81 7.02 1.59 1.93
CA LEU A 81 6.30 0.75 0.97
C LEU A 81 6.44 -0.75 1.31
N HIS A 82 7.66 -1.20 1.61
CA HIS A 82 7.90 -2.59 2.01
C HIS A 82 7.15 -2.94 3.30
N ARG A 83 7.10 -2.02 4.28
CA ARG A 83 6.33 -2.21 5.51
C ARG A 83 4.82 -2.32 5.22
N LYS A 84 4.28 -1.42 4.39
CA LYS A 84 2.87 -1.42 3.99
C LYS A 84 2.50 -2.74 3.31
N GLU A 85 3.31 -3.21 2.36
CA GLU A 85 3.07 -4.47 1.66
C GLU A 85 3.07 -5.67 2.63
N ARG A 86 4.06 -5.74 3.52
CA ARG A 86 4.14 -6.80 4.54
C ARG A 86 2.91 -6.84 5.45
N LEU A 87 2.43 -5.68 5.90
CA LEU A 87 1.24 -5.60 6.74
C LEU A 87 -0.04 -5.96 5.97
N SER A 88 -0.15 -5.53 4.72
CA SER A 88 -1.26 -5.92 3.83
C SER A 88 -1.31 -7.43 3.60
N GLN A 89 -0.16 -8.05 3.34
CA GLN A 89 -0.05 -9.51 3.20
C GLN A 89 -0.41 -10.22 4.50
N PHE A 90 0.07 -9.73 5.64
CA PHE A 90 -0.27 -10.29 6.94
C PHE A 90 -1.78 -10.23 7.20
N ALA A 91 -2.44 -9.10 6.90
CA ALA A 91 -3.87 -8.93 7.08
C ALA A 91 -4.67 -9.95 6.24
N ARG A 92 -4.29 -10.14 4.97
CA ARG A 92 -4.94 -11.10 4.06
C ARG A 92 -4.73 -12.56 4.47
N ILE A 93 -3.49 -12.92 4.86
CA ILE A 93 -3.17 -14.29 5.30
C ILE A 93 -3.91 -14.64 6.59
N SER A 94 -4.03 -13.67 7.49
CA SER A 94 -4.72 -13.83 8.77
C SER A 94 -6.22 -13.58 8.68
N GLU A 95 -6.74 -13.33 7.47
CA GLU A 95 -8.16 -13.06 7.19
C GLU A 95 -8.76 -11.87 7.96
N LEU A 96 -7.93 -10.89 8.37
CA LEU A 96 -8.40 -9.70 9.10
C LEU A 96 -9.30 -8.81 8.25
N ASP A 97 -9.03 -8.73 6.96
CA ASP A 97 -9.88 -8.06 5.98
C ASP A 97 -11.26 -8.70 5.88
N LYS A 98 -11.32 -10.03 5.76
CA LYS A 98 -12.58 -10.79 5.72
C LYS A 98 -13.34 -10.69 7.04
N ALA A 99 -12.62 -10.76 8.16
CA ALA A 99 -13.21 -10.65 9.49
C ALA A 99 -13.92 -9.30 9.65
N LEU A 100 -13.28 -8.19 9.24
CA LEU A 100 -13.90 -6.86 9.30
C LEU A 100 -15.17 -6.77 8.43
N ILE A 101 -15.15 -7.33 7.22
CA ILE A 101 -16.32 -7.38 6.33
C ILE A 101 -17.47 -8.15 6.99
N ILE A 102 -17.22 -9.38 7.42
CA ILE A 102 -18.27 -10.27 7.91
C ILE A 102 -18.86 -9.76 9.22
N ILE A 103 -18.03 -9.15 10.09
CA ILE A 103 -18.51 -8.49 11.29
C ILE A 103 -19.39 -7.30 10.90
N TRP A 104 -18.98 -6.48 9.94
CA TRP A 104 -19.79 -5.35 9.49
C TRP A 104 -21.16 -5.79 8.96
N GLU A 105 -21.18 -6.76 8.04
CA GLU A 105 -22.40 -7.32 7.44
C GLU A 105 -23.35 -7.92 8.51
N GLU A 106 -22.81 -8.45 9.62
CA GLU A 106 -23.63 -8.93 10.74
C GLU A 106 -24.16 -7.77 11.61
N ILE A 107 -23.30 -6.81 12.01
CA ILE A 107 -23.65 -5.81 13.03
C ILE A 107 -24.34 -4.57 12.48
N GLU A 108 -24.23 -4.27 11.18
CA GLU A 108 -24.79 -3.05 10.59
C GLU A 108 -26.31 -2.92 10.85
N HIS A 109 -26.99 -4.06 10.99
CA HIS A 109 -28.42 -4.14 11.23
C HIS A 109 -28.81 -4.20 12.71
N TYR A 110 -27.87 -4.47 13.62
CA TYR A 110 -28.15 -4.66 15.05
C TYR A 110 -28.88 -3.48 15.70
N PRO A 111 -28.48 -2.21 15.47
CA PRO A 111 -29.18 -1.05 16.04
C PRO A 111 -30.68 -1.04 15.73
N ILE A 112 -31.07 -1.44 14.52
CA ILE A 112 -32.48 -1.50 14.10
C ILE A 112 -33.17 -2.73 14.69
N TRP A 113 -32.48 -3.88 14.72
CA TRP A 113 -33.05 -5.12 15.24
C TRP A 113 -33.29 -5.09 16.75
N LEU A 114 -32.46 -4.37 17.50
CA LEU A 114 -32.59 -4.25 18.95
C LEU A 114 -33.76 -3.37 19.42
N GLU A 115 -34.37 -2.58 18.52
CA GLU A 115 -35.62 -1.87 18.81
C GLU A 115 -36.85 -2.80 18.78
N ARG A 116 -36.68 -4.06 18.35
CA ARG A 116 -37.77 -5.04 18.22
C ARG A 116 -37.98 -5.82 19.51
N ASP A 117 -39.21 -6.29 19.72
CA ASP A 117 -39.59 -7.10 20.89
C ASP A 117 -38.82 -8.44 21.02
N ASP A 118 -38.16 -8.89 19.94
CA ASP A 118 -37.36 -10.12 19.89
C ASP A 118 -35.84 -9.87 19.91
N SER A 119 -35.41 -8.68 20.37
CA SER A 119 -34.02 -8.20 20.44
C SER A 119 -33.00 -9.23 20.93
N ASP A 120 -33.36 -10.00 21.97
CA ASP A 120 -32.47 -10.98 22.62
C ASP A 120 -32.02 -12.12 21.69
N LYS A 121 -32.73 -12.32 20.57
CA LYS A 121 -32.41 -13.35 19.58
C LYS A 121 -31.46 -12.87 18.49
N TRP A 122 -31.29 -11.55 18.35
CA TRP A 122 -30.58 -10.95 17.22
C TRP A 122 -29.12 -10.60 17.54
N ASN A 123 -28.78 -10.38 18.81
CA ASN A 123 -27.41 -10.11 19.25
C ASN A 123 -26.59 -11.41 19.42
N LYS A 124 -26.20 -12.03 18.30
CA LYS A 124 -25.44 -13.29 18.31
C LYS A 124 -24.06 -13.16 18.95
N LEU A 125 -23.50 -11.95 18.92
CA LEU A 125 -22.15 -11.63 19.38
C LEU A 125 -22.09 -11.16 20.83
N SER A 126 -23.24 -11.11 21.52
CA SER A 126 -23.33 -10.64 22.92
C SER A 126 -22.68 -9.26 23.12
N LEU A 127 -22.81 -8.37 22.13
CA LEU A 127 -22.26 -7.02 22.20
C LEU A 127 -23.11 -6.16 23.15
N GLU A 128 -22.46 -5.23 23.84
CA GLU A 128 -23.11 -4.32 24.77
C GLU A 128 -23.10 -2.88 24.25
N ALA A 129 -23.97 -2.03 24.80
CA ALA A 129 -24.02 -0.59 24.52
C ALA A 129 -23.99 -0.24 23.01
N ILE A 130 -24.71 -1.01 22.19
CA ILE A 130 -24.76 -0.82 20.75
C ILE A 130 -25.48 0.49 20.42
N ASN A 131 -24.83 1.34 19.65
CA ASN A 131 -25.38 2.58 19.11
C ASN A 131 -25.01 2.71 17.64
N SER A 132 -25.80 3.45 16.87
CA SER A 132 -25.44 3.84 15.52
C SER A 132 -25.50 5.33 15.29
N SER A 133 -24.75 5.78 14.30
CA SER A 133 -24.89 7.11 13.74
C SER A 133 -24.81 7.04 12.22
N ASN A 134 -25.66 7.81 11.55
CA ASN A 134 -25.76 7.88 10.11
C ASN A 134 -25.59 9.33 9.67
N ASN A 135 -24.64 9.56 8.77
CA ASN A 135 -24.40 10.80 8.04
C ASN A 135 -24.46 10.47 6.54
N GLU A 136 -24.78 11.45 5.68
CA GLU A 136 -25.08 11.26 4.24
C GLU A 136 -24.34 10.10 3.53
N ASP A 137 -23.02 10.05 3.63
CA ASP A 137 -22.15 9.07 2.98
C ASP A 137 -21.50 8.07 3.95
N SER A 138 -21.89 8.07 5.23
CA SER A 138 -21.25 7.26 6.26
C SER A 138 -22.21 6.75 7.33
N TYR A 139 -22.17 5.44 7.55
CA TYR A 139 -22.88 4.77 8.62
C TYR A 139 -21.88 4.17 9.62
N SER A 140 -22.21 4.19 10.89
CA SER A 140 -21.33 3.68 11.95
C SER A 140 -22.12 2.93 13.00
N VAL A 141 -21.50 1.89 13.54
CA VAL A 141 -21.99 1.11 14.68
C VAL A 141 -20.89 1.10 15.74
N GLU A 142 -21.23 1.60 16.92
CA GLU A 142 -20.38 1.61 18.11
C GLU A 142 -20.92 0.61 19.13
N PHE A 143 -20.03 -0.14 19.78
CA PHE A 143 -20.37 -1.21 20.68
C PHE A 143 -19.25 -1.50 21.69
N LEU A 144 -19.61 -2.21 22.76
CA LEU A 144 -18.70 -2.75 23.74
C LEU A 144 -18.56 -4.26 23.56
N TYR A 145 -17.33 -4.75 23.63
CA TYR A 145 -17.00 -6.18 23.68
C TYR A 145 -15.91 -6.41 24.72
N ASP A 146 -16.16 -7.25 25.73
CA ASP A 146 -15.23 -7.49 26.84
C ASP A 146 -14.68 -6.19 27.47
N SER A 147 -15.57 -5.25 27.78
CA SER A 147 -15.25 -3.90 28.29
C SER A 147 -14.44 -3.00 27.35
N GLN A 148 -14.20 -3.42 26.10
CA GLN A 148 -13.48 -2.63 25.10
C GLN A 148 -14.45 -1.87 24.18
N GLN A 149 -14.25 -0.56 24.04
CA GLN A 149 -15.02 0.28 23.13
C GLN A 149 -14.51 0.16 21.70
N LEU A 150 -15.39 -0.31 20.82
CA LEU A 150 -15.15 -0.51 19.41
C LEU A 150 -16.18 0.24 18.59
N LYS A 151 -15.76 0.68 17.41
CA LYS A 151 -16.65 1.27 16.42
C LYS A 151 -16.22 0.84 15.03
N ILE A 152 -17.17 0.41 14.22
CA ILE A 152 -16.96 0.19 12.80
C ILE A 152 -17.74 1.25 12.04
N THR A 153 -17.08 1.88 11.09
CA THR A 153 -17.67 2.88 10.22
C THR A 153 -17.54 2.41 8.78
N GLU A 154 -18.65 2.44 8.05
CA GLU A 154 -18.64 2.38 6.60
C GLU A 154 -18.75 3.79 6.03
N LYS A 155 -17.92 4.08 5.02
CA LYS A 155 -18.05 5.27 4.19
C LYS A 155 -18.20 4.87 2.74
N THR A 156 -19.36 5.12 2.14
CA THR A 156 -19.61 4.81 0.72
C THR A 156 -19.06 5.92 -0.19
N GLN A 157 -18.49 5.53 -1.32
CA GLN A 157 -17.95 6.41 -2.33
C GLN A 157 -18.40 5.94 -3.71
N SER A 158 -19.06 6.82 -4.45
CA SER A 158 -19.32 6.60 -5.87
C SER A 158 -18.20 7.23 -6.67
N LYS A 159 -17.28 6.42 -7.20
CA LYS A 159 -16.30 6.86 -8.20
C LYS A 159 -16.52 6.04 -9.46
N THR A 160 -16.67 6.74 -10.59
CA THR A 160 -16.60 6.13 -11.93
C THR A 160 -17.60 4.98 -12.20
N GLY A 161 -18.77 4.98 -11.55
CA GLY A 161 -19.84 3.99 -11.78
C GLY A 161 -19.71 2.69 -10.98
N GLU A 162 -18.61 2.51 -10.25
CA GLU A 162 -18.45 1.43 -9.27
C GLU A 162 -18.75 1.99 -7.87
N LEU A 163 -19.51 1.22 -7.08
CA LEU A 163 -19.79 1.56 -5.70
C LEU A 163 -18.68 0.98 -4.84
N ASN A 164 -17.87 1.82 -4.23
CA ASN A 164 -16.84 1.41 -3.28
C ASN A 164 -17.23 1.86 -1.88
N SER A 165 -16.71 1.19 -0.86
CA SER A 165 -16.78 1.67 0.50
C SER A 165 -15.47 1.48 1.26
N ILE A 166 -15.25 2.32 2.26
CA ILE A 166 -14.16 2.17 3.20
C ILE A 166 -14.76 1.71 4.52
N LEU A 167 -14.40 0.51 4.95
CA LEU A 167 -14.72 0.00 6.28
C LEU A 167 -13.55 0.32 7.20
N SER A 168 -13.83 1.00 8.31
CA SER A 168 -12.83 1.48 9.26
C SER A 168 -13.18 1.03 10.67
N LEU A 169 -12.26 0.31 11.31
CA LEU A 169 -12.33 -0.14 12.69
C LEU A 169 -11.61 0.85 13.61
N PHE A 170 -12.29 1.23 14.69
CA PHE A 170 -11.78 2.10 15.74
C PHE A 170 -11.77 1.36 17.08
N GLU A 171 -10.70 1.56 17.84
CA GLU A 171 -10.55 1.13 19.24
C GLU A 171 -10.37 2.38 20.09
N ASN A 172 -11.28 2.65 21.03
CA ASN A 172 -11.27 3.87 21.86
C ASN A 172 -11.15 5.17 21.04
N ASN A 173 -11.93 5.27 19.95
CA ASN A 173 -11.92 6.39 18.98
C ASN A 173 -10.61 6.58 18.18
N ILE A 174 -9.67 5.64 18.23
CA ILE A 174 -8.47 5.65 17.39
C ILE A 174 -8.68 4.66 16.25
N GLU A 175 -8.50 5.10 14.99
CA GLU A 175 -8.52 4.19 13.84
C GLU A 175 -7.36 3.20 13.95
N VAL A 176 -7.67 1.91 13.92
CA VAL A 176 -6.69 0.84 14.09
C VAL A 176 -6.56 -0.03 12.86
N PHE A 177 -7.59 -0.12 12.04
CA PHE A 177 -7.59 -0.92 10.82
C PHE A 177 -8.63 -0.39 9.86
N ALA A 178 -8.31 -0.31 8.56
CA ALA A 178 -9.28 0.09 7.56
C ALA A 178 -9.00 -0.61 6.22
N ILE A 179 -10.07 -0.92 5.51
CA ILE A 179 -10.04 -1.57 4.19
C ILE A 179 -10.93 -0.81 3.22
N GLU A 180 -10.52 -0.75 1.97
CA GLU A 180 -11.39 -0.34 0.86
C GLU A 180 -11.96 -1.59 0.20
N CYS A 181 -13.27 -1.58 0.01
CA CYS A 181 -14.04 -2.66 -0.59
C CYS A 181 -14.74 -2.15 -1.85
N SER A 182 -14.84 -3.01 -2.87
CA SER A 182 -15.89 -2.87 -3.88
C SER A 182 -17.17 -3.48 -3.34
N ILE A 183 -18.29 -2.82 -3.62
CA ILE A 183 -19.62 -3.29 -3.28
C ILE A 183 -20.27 -3.85 -4.55
N ASN A 184 -20.65 -5.13 -4.49
CA ASN A 184 -21.51 -5.74 -5.49
C ASN A 184 -22.89 -5.98 -4.87
N ALA A 185 -23.92 -5.35 -5.45
CA ALA A 185 -25.31 -5.67 -5.11
C ALA A 185 -25.78 -6.82 -6.01
N ILE A 186 -25.93 -8.02 -5.46
CA ILE A 186 -26.57 -9.16 -6.14
C ILE A 186 -27.76 -9.57 -5.26
N ASP A 187 -28.96 -9.63 -5.85
CA ASP A 187 -30.18 -10.13 -5.21
C ASP A 187 -30.49 -9.48 -3.84
N GLU A 188 -30.46 -8.14 -3.78
CA GLU A 188 -30.73 -7.33 -2.57
C GLU A 188 -29.73 -7.53 -1.42
N LYS A 189 -28.65 -8.29 -1.65
CA LYS A 189 -27.53 -8.44 -0.71
C LYS A 189 -26.34 -7.61 -1.19
N THR A 190 -25.89 -6.74 -0.30
CA THR A 190 -24.62 -6.04 -0.42
C THR A 190 -23.51 -7.02 -0.12
N ASN A 191 -22.62 -7.27 -1.08
CA ASN A 191 -21.42 -8.08 -0.85
C ASN A 191 -20.20 -7.17 -0.94
N HIS A 192 -19.45 -7.07 0.15
CA HIS A 192 -18.19 -6.34 0.18
C HIS A 192 -17.04 -7.26 -0.23
N ILE A 193 -16.20 -6.79 -1.15
CA ILE A 193 -14.97 -7.49 -1.54
C ILE A 193 -13.80 -6.56 -1.26
N CYS A 194 -12.93 -6.93 -0.32
CA CYS A 194 -11.74 -6.15 0.01
C CYS A 194 -10.82 -6.02 -1.21
N GLN A 195 -10.54 -4.78 -1.61
CA GLN A 195 -9.58 -4.45 -2.66
C GLN A 195 -8.20 -4.13 -2.06
N GLN A 196 -8.16 -3.30 -1.02
CA GLN A 196 -6.91 -2.89 -0.40
C GLN A 196 -7.02 -2.59 1.10
N ILE A 197 -5.89 -2.72 1.80
CA ILE A 197 -5.74 -2.28 3.19
C ILE A 197 -5.34 -0.80 3.18
N CYS A 198 -6.17 0.04 3.78
CA CYS A 198 -6.02 1.49 3.84
C CYS A 198 -5.26 1.92 5.10
N ALA A 199 -5.54 1.29 6.24
CA ALA A 199 -4.89 1.57 7.52
C ALA A 199 -4.61 0.27 8.27
N PHE A 200 -3.47 0.24 8.97
CA PHE A 200 -3.07 -0.90 9.80
C PHE A 200 -2.21 -0.42 10.97
N LYS A 201 -2.74 -0.50 12.18
CA LYS A 201 -2.01 -0.19 13.41
C LYS A 201 -1.32 -1.46 13.91
N GLU A 202 0.00 -1.44 13.92
CA GLU A 202 0.86 -2.61 14.23
C GLU A 202 0.66 -3.18 15.65
N ARG A 203 0.11 -2.40 16.59
CA ARG A 203 -0.08 -2.81 18.00
C ARG A 203 -1.49 -2.51 18.48
N GLY A 204 -1.99 -3.38 19.35
CA GLY A 204 -3.29 -3.27 19.99
C GLY A 204 -3.92 -4.65 20.16
N ASN A 205 -5.04 -4.70 20.87
CA ASN A 205 -5.82 -5.93 21.02
C ASN A 205 -6.83 -6.11 19.88
N TRP A 206 -7.07 -5.06 19.08
CA TRP A 206 -7.98 -5.08 17.95
C TRP A 206 -7.89 -6.29 17.02
N PRO A 207 -6.71 -6.87 16.65
CA PRO A 207 -6.70 -8.03 15.75
C PRO A 207 -7.25 -9.28 16.43
N LYS A 208 -6.96 -9.44 17.73
CA LYS A 208 -7.46 -10.55 18.53
C LYS A 208 -8.98 -10.46 18.64
N THR A 209 -9.49 -9.29 19.02
CA THR A 209 -10.93 -9.05 19.17
C THR A 209 -11.68 -9.28 17.85
N LEU A 210 -11.11 -8.81 16.73
CA LEU A 210 -11.68 -9.01 15.40
C LEU A 210 -11.78 -10.50 15.05
N LEU A 211 -10.73 -11.28 15.33
CA LEU A 211 -10.74 -12.73 15.07
C LEU A 211 -11.67 -13.51 16.02
N GLU A 212 -11.81 -13.07 17.27
CA GLU A 212 -12.75 -13.68 18.23
C GLU A 212 -14.20 -13.48 17.79
N LEU A 213 -14.59 -12.26 17.44
CA LEU A 213 -15.91 -11.96 16.89
C LEU A 213 -16.17 -12.72 15.60
N TYR A 214 -15.20 -12.73 14.68
CA TYR A 214 -15.31 -13.48 13.44
C TYR A 214 -15.51 -14.98 13.67
N GLY A 215 -14.74 -15.56 14.60
CA GLY A 215 -14.91 -16.95 15.01
C GLY A 215 -16.30 -17.25 15.58
N GLN A 216 -16.85 -16.33 16.39
CA GLN A 216 -18.21 -16.47 16.93
C GLN A 216 -19.26 -16.49 15.81
N ILE A 217 -19.19 -15.57 14.84
CA ILE A 217 -20.11 -15.57 13.68
C ILE A 217 -20.08 -16.92 12.97
N ARG A 218 -18.87 -17.43 12.67
CA ARG A 218 -18.68 -18.71 11.96
C ARG A 218 -19.25 -19.90 12.74
N ILE A 219 -19.15 -19.89 14.07
CA ILE A 219 -19.74 -20.91 14.93
C ILE A 219 -21.27 -20.88 14.84
N GLU A 220 -21.88 -19.69 14.92
CA GLU A 220 -23.34 -19.53 14.85
C GLU A 220 -23.92 -19.87 13.47
N GLU A 221 -23.21 -19.53 12.40
CA GLU A 221 -23.53 -19.97 11.04
C GLU A 221 -23.51 -21.51 10.93
N GLY A 222 -22.49 -22.15 11.50
CA GLY A 222 -22.36 -23.61 11.53
C GLY A 222 -23.51 -24.28 12.27
N LYS A 223 -23.87 -23.77 13.46
CA LYS A 223 -25.02 -24.27 14.24
C LYS A 223 -26.32 -24.17 13.44
N SER A 224 -26.56 -23.02 12.81
CA SER A 224 -27.77 -22.77 12.01
C SER A 224 -27.88 -23.71 10.81
N ALA A 225 -26.75 -23.97 10.13
CA ALA A 225 -26.71 -24.91 9.00
C ALA A 225 -26.99 -26.36 9.43
N ASP A 226 -26.46 -26.77 10.58
CA ASP A 226 -26.72 -28.08 11.16
C ASP A 226 -28.19 -28.24 11.57
N GLU A 227 -28.80 -27.23 12.19
CA GLU A 227 -30.23 -27.25 12.54
C GLU A 227 -31.11 -27.48 11.31
N VAL A 228 -30.85 -26.79 10.20
CA VAL A 228 -31.57 -26.98 8.93
C VAL A 228 -31.37 -28.39 8.38
N LYS A 229 -30.14 -28.91 8.46
CA LYS A 229 -29.80 -30.27 7.98
C LYS A 229 -30.56 -31.34 8.78
N TYR A 230 -30.59 -31.24 10.11
CA TYR A 230 -31.28 -32.19 10.97
C TYR A 230 -32.80 -32.04 10.91
N PHE A 231 -33.33 -30.82 10.75
CA PHE A 231 -34.75 -30.59 10.49
C PHE A 231 -35.20 -31.31 9.20
N ARG A 232 -34.47 -31.11 8.09
CA ARG A 232 -34.75 -31.82 6.83
C ARG A 232 -34.63 -33.34 6.97
N ALA A 233 -33.61 -33.83 7.68
CA ALA A 233 -33.46 -35.26 7.93
C ALA A 233 -34.64 -35.86 8.71
N ASN A 234 -35.17 -35.12 9.69
CA ASN A 234 -36.35 -35.50 10.46
C ASN A 234 -37.65 -35.45 9.63
N GLU A 235 -37.83 -34.45 8.77
CA GLU A 235 -38.95 -34.42 7.81
C GLU A 235 -38.92 -35.65 6.89
N PHE A 236 -37.76 -35.95 6.30
CA PHE A 236 -37.60 -37.15 5.48
C PHE A 236 -37.94 -38.42 6.26
N LYS A 237 -37.41 -38.58 7.48
CA LYS A 237 -37.73 -39.75 8.31
C LYS A 237 -39.23 -39.88 8.61
N SER A 238 -39.88 -38.76 8.96
CA SER A 238 -41.33 -38.74 9.24
C SER A 238 -42.19 -39.14 8.02
N SER A 239 -41.70 -38.89 6.80
CA SER A 239 -42.38 -39.28 5.56
C SER A 239 -42.29 -40.77 5.22
N PHE A 240 -41.39 -41.53 5.86
CA PHE A 240 -41.24 -42.99 5.71
C PHE A 240 -41.80 -43.78 6.90
N GLU A 241 -42.08 -43.12 8.03
CA GLU A 241 -42.66 -43.73 9.24
C GLU A 241 -44.18 -43.50 9.36
N GLY A 242 -44.82 -42.96 8.32
CA GLY A 242 -46.28 -42.76 8.20
C GLY A 242 -47.01 -43.88 7.48
#